data_AF-A0A502E392-F1
#
_entry.id   AF-A0A502E392-F1
#
_cell.length_a   1.000
_cell.length_b   1.000
_cell.length_c   1.000
_cell.angle_alpha   90.00
_cell.angle_beta   90.00
_cell.angle_gamma   90.00
#
_symmetry.space_group_name_H-M   'P 1'
#
loop_
_entity.id
_entity.type
_entity.pdbx_description
1 polymer ?
#
loop_
_entity_poly.entity_id
_entity_poly.type
_entity_poly.pdbx_seq_one_letter_code
_entity_poly.pdbx_strand_id
1 'polypeptide(L)'
;MFGLLINQTFAATVSLAGFAYAGDYASIGARFPYSQGFDKSLGTTGVNGLIRQVVTAQPPQGFELDTANLMELKGRDQAISVALVLNGETVSTERFGDYAKVFIQLRAQAMFFDFKSMTVLRAYPFSVAYVDLLDHAPTEAEIAERVRTLYLGASGTAGMLNRFADALSRASLPAQVPRFLQVSQATVSDEVRKLLPAALANQPGVAETWVADMLGEAISSRTGVPILPYAKGYAIGKVMSMRVADGTVFDLKLPEPDYAIAVDLTRFGRFEHAKVAAGTSYIYASKVNIKVQQPLANRMYLDAEFKNGEVKTVPSSQRSVDDFPAYGDSLRGLFTKLSGVLAGGTDPWLKDATASPGIDKQIIATKEVLQSCK
;
A
#
# COMPACT_ATOMS: atom_id res chain seq x y z
N MET A 1 3.66 10.05 48.40
CA MET A 1 4.10 9.24 47.24
C MET A 1 4.15 10.18 46.04
N PHE A 2 5.28 10.84 45.81
CA PHE A 2 5.45 11.78 44.70
C PHE A 2 5.63 10.95 43.42
N GLY A 3 4.63 11.00 42.53
CA GLY A 3 4.71 10.39 41.21
C GLY A 3 5.71 11.16 40.36
N LEU A 4 6.79 10.49 39.97
CA LEU A 4 7.77 11.01 39.03
C LEU A 4 7.09 11.12 37.66
N LEU A 5 6.69 12.34 37.26
CA LEU A 5 6.32 12.64 35.88
C LEU A 5 7.59 12.54 35.03
N ILE A 6 7.76 11.44 34.33
CA ILE A 6 8.76 11.32 33.28
C ILE A 6 8.27 12.20 32.12
N ASN A 7 8.74 13.44 32.05
CA ASN A 7 8.59 14.26 30.86
C ASN A 7 9.36 13.58 29.72
N GLN A 8 8.64 12.94 28.80
CA GLN A 8 9.22 12.55 27.52
C GLN A 8 9.46 13.83 26.72
N THR A 9 10.71 14.29 26.66
CA THR A 9 11.12 15.34 25.74
C THR A 9 11.22 14.74 24.34
N PHE A 10 10.24 15.03 23.49
CA PHE A 10 10.30 14.69 22.07
C PHE A 10 11.18 15.70 21.34
N ALA A 11 11.99 15.21 20.39
CA ALA A 11 12.91 16.05 19.61
C ALA A 11 12.22 16.86 18.50
N ALA A 12 10.98 16.54 18.15
CA ALA A 12 10.21 17.21 17.10
C ALA A 12 8.69 17.08 17.35
N THR A 13 7.95 18.12 16.95
CA THR A 13 6.49 18.16 16.93
C THR A 13 5.99 17.97 15.48
N VAL A 14 5.03 17.07 15.29
CA VAL A 14 4.39 16.77 14.00
C VAL A 14 2.91 17.08 14.09
N SER A 15 2.35 17.78 13.11
CA SER A 15 0.94 18.16 13.13
C SER A 15 0.06 17.22 12.33
N LEU A 16 -1.11 16.87 12.86
CA LEU A 16 -2.06 16.01 12.18
C LEU A 16 -2.81 16.78 11.08
N ALA A 17 -2.52 16.46 9.82
CA ALA A 17 -3.19 16.97 8.63
C ALA A 17 -4.59 16.37 8.38
N GLY A 18 -4.88 15.23 9.02
CA GLY A 18 -6.17 14.55 8.91
C GLY A 18 -6.20 13.50 7.79
N PHE A 19 -7.40 13.26 7.27
CA PHE A 19 -7.72 12.28 6.25
C PHE A 19 -7.79 12.92 4.87
N ALA A 20 -7.26 12.22 3.87
CA ALA A 20 -7.32 12.66 2.49
C ALA A 20 -7.37 11.53 1.47
N TYR A 21 -7.80 11.87 0.26
CA TYR A 21 -7.75 11.00 -0.92
C TYR A 21 -6.59 11.41 -1.84
N ALA A 22 -5.86 10.43 -2.38
CA ALA A 22 -4.83 10.68 -3.37
C ALA A 22 -5.44 10.86 -4.78
N GLY A 23 -5.02 11.91 -5.50
CA GLY A 23 -5.38 12.16 -6.90
C GLY A 23 -6.24 13.41 -7.11
N ASP A 24 -6.69 13.61 -8.34
CA ASP A 24 -7.52 14.76 -8.73
C ASP A 24 -8.97 14.64 -8.25
N TYR A 25 -9.64 15.77 -8.04
CA TYR A 25 -11.01 15.82 -7.53
C TYR A 25 -12.03 15.05 -8.37
N ALA A 26 -11.89 15.08 -9.71
CA ALA A 26 -12.86 14.46 -10.60
C ALA A 26 -12.81 12.93 -10.53
N SER A 27 -11.66 12.34 -10.21
CA SER A 27 -11.51 10.89 -10.10
C SER A 27 -11.90 10.30 -8.74
N ILE A 28 -11.98 11.10 -7.67
CA ILE A 28 -12.22 10.58 -6.30
C ILE A 28 -13.52 9.76 -6.23
N GLY A 29 -14.63 10.26 -6.79
CA GLY A 29 -15.92 9.58 -6.70
C GLY A 29 -15.96 8.21 -7.40
N ALA A 30 -15.21 8.07 -8.51
CA ALA A 30 -15.09 6.80 -9.22
C ALA A 30 -14.10 5.84 -8.55
N ARG A 31 -13.06 6.37 -7.88
CA ARG A 31 -11.97 5.57 -7.30
C ARG A 31 -12.24 5.13 -5.86
N PHE A 32 -13.05 5.88 -5.12
CA PHE A 32 -13.31 5.65 -3.69
C PHE A 32 -14.81 5.75 -3.34
N PRO A 33 -15.72 5.14 -4.12
CA PRO A 33 -17.16 5.31 -3.94
C PRO A 33 -17.64 4.93 -2.53
N TYR A 34 -17.15 3.81 -1.97
CA TYR A 34 -17.61 3.34 -0.66
C TYR A 34 -16.95 4.08 0.50
N SER A 35 -15.67 4.43 0.39
CA SER A 35 -14.97 5.24 1.39
C SER A 35 -15.55 6.66 1.47
N GLN A 36 -15.93 7.25 0.34
CA GLN A 36 -16.68 8.52 0.34
C GLN A 36 -18.06 8.38 1.00
N GLY A 37 -18.76 7.27 0.75
CA GLY A 37 -20.02 6.97 1.42
C GLY A 37 -19.86 6.89 2.94
N PHE A 38 -18.82 6.19 3.40
CA PHE A 38 -18.51 6.07 4.83
C PHE A 38 -18.14 7.42 5.46
N ASP A 39 -17.25 8.19 4.85
CA ASP A 39 -16.85 9.51 5.36
C ASP A 39 -18.06 10.47 5.49
N LYS A 40 -18.93 10.51 4.47
CA LYS A 40 -20.18 11.29 4.50
C LYS A 40 -21.13 10.83 5.60
N SER A 41 -21.20 9.53 5.88
CA SER A 41 -22.08 8.99 6.93
C SER A 41 -21.71 9.46 8.34
N LEU A 42 -20.47 9.92 8.54
CA LEU A 42 -19.96 10.45 9.81
C LEU A 42 -20.27 11.96 10.00
N GLY A 43 -20.96 12.59 9.05
CA GLY A 43 -21.36 14.00 9.12
C GLY A 43 -20.15 14.95 9.08
N THR A 44 -20.26 16.08 9.77
CA THR A 44 -19.26 17.18 9.72
C THR A 44 -17.90 16.81 10.30
N THR A 45 -17.84 15.79 11.15
CA THR A 45 -16.58 15.33 11.76
C THR A 45 -15.79 14.43 10.81
N GLY A 46 -16.49 13.68 9.95
CA GLY A 46 -15.89 12.75 9.00
C GLY A 46 -14.97 11.72 9.66
N VAL A 47 -14.11 11.11 8.85
CA VAL A 47 -13.04 10.21 9.29
C VAL A 47 -12.03 10.93 10.21
N ASN A 48 -11.91 12.26 10.10
CA ASN A 48 -10.97 13.07 10.89
C ASN A 48 -11.17 12.94 12.41
N GLY A 49 -12.41 12.89 12.89
CA GLY A 49 -12.66 12.69 14.32
C GLY A 49 -12.22 11.31 14.81
N LEU A 50 -12.44 10.29 14.00
CA LEU A 50 -12.01 8.92 14.32
C LEU A 50 -10.48 8.80 14.35
N ILE A 51 -9.78 9.46 13.42
CA ILE A 51 -8.31 9.53 13.44
C ILE A 51 -7.84 10.16 14.75
N ARG A 52 -8.39 11.33 15.13
CA ARG A 52 -8.04 12.04 16.37
C ARG A 52 -8.22 11.15 17.60
N GLN A 53 -9.32 10.40 17.66
CA GLN A 53 -9.57 9.46 18.75
C GLN A 53 -8.49 8.36 18.83
N VAL A 54 -8.18 7.72 17.70
CA VAL A 54 -7.24 6.59 17.68
C VAL A 54 -5.80 7.04 17.98
N VAL A 55 -5.34 8.15 17.41
CA VAL A 55 -3.97 8.64 17.65
C VAL A 55 -3.79 9.25 19.05
N THR A 56 -4.86 9.72 19.68
CA THR A 56 -4.82 10.16 21.09
C THR A 56 -4.75 8.95 22.03
N ALA A 57 -5.45 7.86 21.70
CA ALA A 57 -5.40 6.62 22.48
C ALA A 57 -4.07 5.87 22.31
N GLN A 58 -3.43 6.01 21.15
CA GLN A 58 -2.15 5.38 20.81
C GLN A 58 -1.18 6.44 20.25
N PRO A 59 -0.64 7.33 21.09
CA PRO A 59 0.27 8.37 20.64
C PRO A 59 1.60 7.78 20.14
N PRO A 60 2.23 8.37 19.12
CA PRO A 60 3.55 7.95 18.67
C PRO A 60 4.61 8.20 19.74
N GLN A 61 5.63 7.34 19.79
CA GLN A 61 6.74 7.45 20.75
C GLN A 61 7.97 8.15 20.17
N GLY A 62 8.04 8.34 18.85
CA GLY A 62 9.18 8.95 18.17
C GLY A 62 9.13 10.47 18.06
N PHE A 63 7.96 11.08 18.29
CA PHE A 63 7.71 12.52 18.12
C PHE A 63 6.43 12.93 18.86
N GLU A 64 6.29 14.21 19.16
CA GLU A 64 5.05 14.77 19.70
C GLU A 64 4.05 14.96 18.54
N LEU A 65 2.85 14.39 18.67
CA LEU A 65 1.78 14.58 17.68
C LEU A 65 0.86 15.72 18.13
N ASP A 66 0.97 16.87 17.47
CA ASP A 66 0.06 17.99 17.61
C ASP A 66 -1.22 17.71 16.83
N THR A 67 -2.31 17.48 17.56
CA THR A 67 -3.64 17.29 16.96
C THR A 67 -4.40 18.61 16.84
N ALA A 68 -3.84 19.77 17.21
CA ALA A 68 -4.50 21.06 17.04
C ALA A 68 -4.78 21.40 15.56
N ASN A 69 -5.50 22.50 15.33
CA ASN A 69 -5.96 22.87 14.00
C ASN A 69 -4.77 23.28 13.11
N LEU A 70 -4.61 22.66 11.93
CA LEU A 70 -3.49 22.92 10.99
C LEU A 70 -3.27 24.40 10.67
N MET A 71 -4.32 25.21 10.76
CA MET A 71 -4.26 26.65 10.51
C MET A 71 -3.37 27.40 11.51
N GLU A 72 -3.13 26.84 12.70
CA GLU A 72 -2.24 27.40 13.72
C GLU A 72 -0.76 27.16 13.42
N LEU A 73 -0.43 26.40 12.37
CA LEU A 73 0.94 26.17 11.89
C LEU A 73 1.45 27.30 11.00
N LYS A 74 0.57 28.20 10.55
CA LYS A 74 0.97 29.39 9.78
C LYS A 74 1.89 30.27 10.65
N GLY A 75 3.18 30.29 10.31
CA GLY A 75 4.19 31.11 10.98
C GLY A 75 5.18 30.36 11.87
N ARG A 76 5.12 29.02 11.96
CA ARG A 76 6.16 28.21 12.64
C ARG A 76 7.34 27.92 11.70
N ASP A 77 8.57 27.89 12.23
CA ASP A 77 9.82 27.74 11.44
C ASP A 77 10.06 26.31 10.91
N GLN A 78 9.56 25.29 11.62
CA GLN A 78 9.48 23.90 11.14
C GLN A 78 8.05 23.39 11.37
N ALA A 79 7.39 22.96 10.31
CA ALA A 79 6.03 22.43 10.35
C ALA A 79 5.98 21.11 9.59
N ILE A 80 6.41 20.02 10.24
CA ILE A 80 6.19 18.67 9.72
C ILE A 80 4.73 18.32 9.97
N SER A 81 4.03 17.89 8.94
CA SER A 81 2.64 17.45 9.01
C SER A 81 2.51 15.99 8.59
N VAL A 82 1.51 15.29 9.12
CA VAL A 82 1.19 13.91 8.76
C VAL A 82 -0.29 13.73 8.40
N ALA A 83 -0.56 13.09 7.26
CA ALA A 83 -1.91 12.74 6.82
C ALA A 83 -2.10 11.23 6.70
N LEU A 84 -3.32 10.76 6.96
CA LEU A 84 -3.80 9.47 6.46
C LEU A 84 -4.30 9.68 5.03
N VAL A 85 -3.57 9.14 4.06
CA VAL A 85 -3.92 9.28 2.63
C VAL A 85 -4.43 7.94 2.12
N LEU A 86 -5.64 7.92 1.56
CA LEU A 86 -6.21 6.76 0.87
C LEU A 86 -5.78 6.76 -0.60
N ASN A 87 -5.12 5.69 -1.01
CA ASN A 87 -4.51 5.54 -2.34
C ASN A 87 -5.33 4.63 -3.25
N GLY A 88 -6.00 3.62 -2.69
CA GLY A 88 -6.84 2.71 -3.45
C GLY A 88 -7.98 2.12 -2.64
N GLU A 89 -9.12 1.95 -3.31
CA GLU A 89 -10.24 1.11 -2.89
C GLU A 89 -10.43 0.05 -3.96
N THR A 90 -10.55 -1.21 -3.56
CA THR A 90 -10.71 -2.33 -4.48
C THR A 90 -11.82 -3.22 -3.95
N VAL A 91 -12.82 -3.46 -4.79
CA VAL A 91 -13.89 -4.42 -4.55
C VAL A 91 -13.87 -5.41 -5.70
N SER A 92 -13.78 -6.70 -5.37
CA SER A 92 -13.83 -7.80 -6.33
C SER A 92 -14.83 -8.83 -5.81
N THR A 93 -15.66 -9.34 -6.72
CA THR A 93 -16.60 -10.42 -6.42
C THR A 93 -16.41 -11.53 -7.43
N GLU A 94 -16.18 -12.74 -6.93
CA GLU A 94 -16.05 -13.95 -7.76
C GLU A 94 -17.19 -14.92 -7.42
N ARG A 95 -17.88 -15.47 -8.42
CA ARG A 95 -18.97 -16.44 -8.21
C ARG A 95 -18.48 -17.90 -8.26
N PHE A 96 -18.91 -18.69 -7.30
CA PHE A 96 -18.66 -20.12 -7.12
C PHE A 96 -19.99 -20.88 -6.98
N GLY A 97 -20.62 -21.23 -8.11
CA GLY A 97 -21.97 -21.79 -8.09
C GLY A 97 -22.97 -20.78 -7.51
N ASP A 98 -23.62 -21.14 -6.41
CA ASP A 98 -24.55 -20.27 -5.69
C ASP A 98 -23.85 -19.29 -4.73
N TYR A 99 -22.56 -19.48 -4.47
CA TYR A 99 -21.80 -18.61 -3.57
C TYR A 99 -21.08 -17.47 -4.32
N ALA A 100 -20.83 -16.35 -3.64
CA ALA A 100 -19.99 -15.26 -4.10
C ALA A 100 -18.88 -14.97 -3.09
N LYS A 101 -17.63 -15.12 -3.52
CA LYS A 101 -16.46 -14.65 -2.76
C LYS A 101 -16.34 -13.15 -2.96
N VAL A 102 -16.33 -12.41 -1.87
CA VAL A 102 -16.16 -10.96 -1.86
C VAL A 102 -14.77 -10.64 -1.31
N PHE A 103 -14.00 -9.87 -2.05
CA PHE A 103 -12.72 -9.31 -1.62
C PHE A 103 -12.81 -7.79 -1.64
N ILE A 104 -12.52 -7.16 -0.51
CA ILE A 104 -12.44 -5.71 -0.38
C ILE A 104 -11.07 -5.37 0.17
N GLN A 105 -10.37 -4.43 -0.46
CA GLN A 105 -9.09 -3.92 0.03
C GLN A 105 -9.06 -2.40 -0.01
N LEU A 106 -8.62 -1.81 1.09
CA LEU A 106 -8.30 -0.39 1.16
C LEU A 106 -6.79 -0.23 1.36
N ARG A 107 -6.16 0.56 0.48
CA ARG A 107 -4.73 0.89 0.51
C ARG A 107 -4.56 2.35 0.92
N ALA A 108 -3.78 2.57 1.95
CA ALA A 108 -3.54 3.89 2.52
C ALA A 108 -2.07 4.07 2.91
N GLN A 109 -1.71 5.26 3.38
CA GLN A 109 -0.38 5.55 3.88
C GLN A 109 -0.41 6.64 4.93
N ALA A 110 0.51 6.54 5.89
CA ALA A 110 0.88 7.67 6.74
C ALA A 110 1.91 8.51 5.99
N MET A 111 1.50 9.68 5.52
CA MET A 111 2.35 10.56 4.72
C MET A 111 2.81 11.76 5.54
N PHE A 112 4.11 11.82 5.79
CA PHE A 112 4.79 12.94 6.41
C PHE A 112 5.28 13.90 5.32
N PHE A 113 5.02 15.19 5.49
CA PHE A 113 5.45 16.22 4.56
C PHE A 113 5.82 17.50 5.31
N ASP A 114 6.70 18.29 4.70
CA ASP A 114 7.02 19.62 5.18
C ASP A 114 5.92 20.59 4.69
N PHE A 115 5.17 21.17 5.62
CA PHE A 115 4.01 22.01 5.33
C PHE A 115 4.38 23.33 4.64
N LYS A 116 5.62 23.81 4.79
CA LYS A 116 6.05 25.08 4.20
C LYS A 116 6.42 24.93 2.73
N SER A 117 7.18 23.89 2.40
CA SER A 117 7.64 23.57 1.04
C SER A 117 6.66 22.69 0.27
N MET A 118 5.70 22.08 0.98
CA MET A 118 4.80 21.02 0.52
C MET A 118 5.56 19.79 0.00
N THR A 119 6.73 19.47 0.54
CA THR A 119 7.54 18.34 0.08
C THR A 119 7.28 17.10 0.93
N VAL A 120 7.04 15.96 0.29
CA VAL A 120 6.92 14.67 1.00
C VAL A 120 8.27 14.30 1.62
N LEU A 121 8.26 14.00 2.92
CA LEU A 121 9.43 13.60 3.68
C LEU A 121 9.51 12.08 3.81
N ARG A 122 8.39 11.44 4.17
CA ARG A 122 8.31 9.98 4.37
C ARG A 122 6.88 9.51 4.10
N ALA A 123 6.74 8.33 3.55
CA ALA A 123 5.44 7.68 3.44
C ALA A 123 5.55 6.23 3.88
N TYR A 124 4.61 5.80 4.71
CA TYR A 124 4.52 4.44 5.22
C TYR A 124 3.23 3.82 4.67
N PRO A 125 3.26 3.17 3.50
CA PRO A 125 2.08 2.51 2.94
C PRO A 125 1.67 1.26 3.74
N PHE A 126 0.37 1.04 3.82
CA PHE A 126 -0.27 -0.11 4.45
C PHE A 126 -1.65 -0.39 3.82
N SER A 127 -2.19 -1.58 4.04
CA SER A 127 -3.56 -1.91 3.63
C SER A 127 -4.31 -2.70 4.68
N VAL A 128 -5.63 -2.71 4.51
CA VAL A 128 -6.56 -3.59 5.20
C VAL A 128 -7.40 -4.31 4.15
N ALA A 129 -7.64 -5.59 4.35
CA ALA A 129 -8.39 -6.41 3.42
C ALA A 129 -9.40 -7.28 4.15
N TYR A 130 -10.52 -7.51 3.49
CA TYR A 130 -11.63 -8.33 3.95
C TYR A 130 -11.94 -9.35 2.85
N VAL A 131 -12.07 -10.62 3.24
CA VAL A 131 -12.46 -11.73 2.37
C VAL A 131 -13.63 -12.43 3.05
N ASP A 132 -14.69 -12.67 2.30
CA ASP A 132 -15.87 -13.41 2.77
C ASP A 132 -16.50 -14.23 1.64
N LEU A 133 -17.32 -15.20 2.00
CA LEU A 133 -18.06 -16.05 1.08
C LEU A 133 -19.55 -15.95 1.40
N LEU A 134 -20.31 -15.36 0.50
CA LEU A 134 -21.76 -15.19 0.61
C LEU A 134 -22.48 -16.28 -0.16
N ASP A 135 -23.69 -16.64 0.24
CA ASP A 135 -24.60 -17.53 -0.51
C ASP A 135 -25.45 -16.77 -1.55
N HIS A 136 -25.11 -15.51 -1.80
CA HIS A 136 -25.74 -14.63 -2.78
C HIS A 136 -24.71 -13.59 -3.28
N ALA A 137 -25.06 -12.83 -4.32
CA ALA A 137 -24.22 -11.71 -4.73
C ALA A 137 -24.31 -10.56 -3.72
N PRO A 138 -23.19 -9.92 -3.34
CA PRO A 138 -23.21 -8.84 -2.36
C PRO A 138 -24.02 -7.66 -2.85
N THR A 139 -24.85 -7.11 -1.97
CA THR A 139 -25.51 -5.84 -2.18
C THR A 139 -24.55 -4.66 -1.94
N GLU A 140 -24.87 -3.49 -2.47
CA GLU A 140 -24.06 -2.28 -2.22
C GLU A 140 -23.98 -1.92 -0.73
N ALA A 141 -25.07 -2.13 0.02
CA ALA A 141 -25.11 -1.89 1.46
C ALA A 141 -24.17 -2.84 2.22
N GLU A 142 -24.10 -4.11 1.80
CA GLU A 142 -23.19 -5.09 2.38
C GLU A 142 -21.72 -4.78 2.12
N ILE A 143 -21.41 -4.25 0.93
CA ILE A 143 -20.05 -3.78 0.61
C ILE A 143 -19.72 -2.55 1.46
N ALA A 144 -20.65 -1.59 1.57
CA ALA A 144 -20.46 -0.39 2.38
C ALA A 144 -20.21 -0.71 3.87
N GLU A 145 -20.96 -1.66 4.46
CA GLU A 145 -20.75 -2.07 5.85
C GLU A 145 -19.40 -2.78 6.05
N ARG A 146 -18.95 -3.56 5.06
CA ARG A 146 -17.63 -4.21 5.10
C ARG A 146 -16.50 -3.18 4.93
N VAL A 147 -16.69 -2.14 4.12
CA VAL A 147 -15.75 -1.00 4.03
C VAL A 147 -15.67 -0.26 5.37
N ARG A 148 -16.81 0.02 6.01
CA ARG A 148 -16.85 0.57 7.38
C ARG A 148 -16.09 -0.32 8.36
N THR A 149 -16.29 -1.64 8.28
CA THR A 149 -15.56 -2.61 9.11
C THR A 149 -14.04 -2.55 8.86
N LEU A 150 -13.61 -2.36 7.62
CA LEU A 150 -12.18 -2.18 7.30
C LEU A 150 -11.59 -0.90 7.89
N TYR A 151 -12.36 0.19 7.99
CA TYR A 151 -11.92 1.40 8.67
C TYR A 151 -11.76 1.20 10.18
N LEU A 152 -12.78 0.62 10.82
CA LEU A 152 -12.91 0.53 12.28
C LEU A 152 -12.19 -0.67 12.89
N GLY A 153 -12.02 -1.74 12.12
CA GLY A 153 -11.62 -3.06 12.61
C GLY A 153 -12.81 -3.86 13.14
N ALA A 154 -12.63 -5.17 13.28
CA ALA A 154 -13.60 -6.08 13.90
C ALA A 154 -12.91 -7.34 14.43
N SER A 155 -13.52 -7.95 15.46
CA SER A 155 -13.13 -9.28 15.97
C SER A 155 -11.63 -9.44 16.25
N GLY A 156 -11.02 -8.43 16.89
CA GLY A 156 -9.59 -8.43 17.22
C GLY A 156 -8.65 -8.10 16.05
N THR A 157 -9.18 -7.84 14.85
CA THR A 157 -8.40 -7.40 13.69
C THR A 157 -8.38 -5.87 13.62
N ALA A 158 -7.18 -5.29 13.61
CA ALA A 158 -6.97 -3.86 13.48
C ALA A 158 -7.49 -3.32 12.13
N GLY A 159 -8.35 -2.30 12.19
CA GLY A 159 -8.81 -1.55 11.03
C GLY A 159 -7.79 -0.53 10.52
N MET A 160 -8.13 0.18 9.45
CA MET A 160 -7.27 1.18 8.81
C MET A 160 -6.82 2.26 9.79
N LEU A 161 -7.71 2.70 10.68
CA LEU A 161 -7.40 3.75 11.65
C LEU A 161 -6.34 3.29 12.67
N ASN A 162 -6.45 2.04 13.15
CA ASN A 162 -5.42 1.44 14.01
C ASN A 162 -4.12 1.23 13.24
N ARG A 163 -4.18 0.80 11.96
CA ARG A 163 -2.98 0.67 11.11
C ARG A 163 -2.28 2.02 10.90
N PHE A 164 -3.02 3.12 10.85
CA PHE A 164 -2.45 4.46 10.81
C PHE A 164 -1.69 4.79 12.10
N ALA A 165 -2.29 4.60 13.28
CA ALA A 165 -1.59 4.82 14.54
C ALA A 165 -0.38 3.89 14.72
N ASP A 166 -0.50 2.62 14.30
CA ASP A 166 0.61 1.68 14.23
C ASP A 166 1.75 2.20 13.34
N ALA A 167 1.43 2.76 12.16
CA ALA A 167 2.41 3.35 11.26
C ALA A 167 3.10 4.57 11.90
N LEU A 168 2.35 5.44 12.59
CA LEU A 168 2.92 6.56 13.35
C LEU A 168 3.85 6.09 14.47
N SER A 169 3.48 5.02 15.20
CA SER A 169 4.29 4.49 16.30
C SER A 169 5.65 3.96 15.85
N ARG A 170 5.75 3.46 14.62
CA ARG A 170 6.99 2.95 14.01
C ARG A 170 7.73 3.98 13.18
N ALA A 171 7.11 5.12 12.89
CA ALA A 171 7.70 6.13 12.03
C ALA A 171 8.90 6.79 12.71
N SER A 172 10.02 6.83 11.98
CA SER A 172 11.14 7.72 12.30
C SER A 172 10.98 9.03 11.55
N LEU A 173 11.35 10.13 12.20
CA LEU A 173 11.60 11.40 11.53
C LEU A 173 13.07 11.45 11.12
N PRO A 174 13.41 11.97 9.93
CA PRO A 174 14.79 12.06 9.49
C PRO A 174 15.56 13.05 10.36
N ALA A 175 16.54 12.57 11.14
CA ALA A 175 17.45 13.41 11.92
C ALA A 175 18.57 14.06 11.07
N GLN A 176 18.78 13.54 9.86
CA GLN A 176 19.74 13.99 8.85
C GLN A 176 19.03 14.15 7.49
N VAL A 177 19.77 14.48 6.43
CA VAL A 177 19.23 14.49 5.06
C VAL A 177 18.60 13.11 4.77
N PRO A 178 17.27 13.02 4.57
CA PRO A 178 16.60 11.76 4.31
C PRO A 178 17.13 11.14 3.03
N ARG A 179 17.30 9.81 3.02
CA ARG A 179 17.49 9.05 1.79
C ARG A 179 16.16 8.51 1.32
N PHE A 180 15.81 8.85 0.09
CA PHE A 180 14.52 8.51 -0.49
C PHE A 180 14.59 7.21 -1.27
N LEU A 181 13.65 6.30 -0.97
CA LEU A 181 13.39 5.10 -1.74
C LEU A 181 12.03 5.22 -2.43
N GLN A 182 11.97 4.88 -3.72
CA GLN A 182 10.72 4.91 -4.47
C GLN A 182 10.66 3.71 -5.43
N VAL A 183 9.48 3.13 -5.59
CA VAL A 183 9.18 2.38 -6.83
C VAL A 183 8.99 3.43 -7.92
N SER A 184 10.03 3.72 -8.69
CA SER A 184 10.03 4.83 -9.66
C SER A 184 9.56 4.40 -11.04
N GLN A 185 9.64 3.10 -11.35
CA GLN A 185 9.19 2.52 -12.60
C GLN A 185 8.41 1.24 -12.35
N ALA A 186 7.27 1.14 -13.00
CA ALA A 186 6.52 -0.09 -13.12
C ALA A 186 6.09 -0.27 -14.58
N THR A 187 6.19 -1.51 -15.07
CA THR A 187 5.68 -1.89 -16.38
C THR A 187 4.87 -3.18 -16.29
N VAL A 188 3.92 -3.31 -17.20
CA VAL A 188 3.09 -4.51 -17.36
C VAL A 188 3.14 -4.89 -18.84
N SER A 189 3.56 -6.13 -19.12
CA SER A 189 3.68 -6.64 -20.48
C SER A 189 2.33 -6.74 -21.19
N ASP A 190 2.33 -6.67 -22.52
CA ASP A 190 1.09 -6.80 -23.30
C ASP A 190 0.41 -8.16 -23.11
N GLU A 191 1.18 -9.22 -22.87
CA GLU A 191 0.66 -10.55 -22.53
C GLU A 191 -0.15 -10.49 -21.23
N VAL A 192 0.38 -9.83 -20.21
CA VAL A 192 -0.30 -9.67 -18.92
C VAL A 192 -1.51 -8.75 -19.04
N ARG A 193 -1.40 -7.63 -19.79
CA ARG A 193 -2.51 -6.67 -19.94
C ARG A 193 -3.78 -7.31 -20.49
N LYS A 194 -3.65 -8.30 -21.38
CA LYS A 194 -4.79 -9.06 -21.94
C LYS A 194 -5.55 -9.89 -20.89
N LEU A 195 -4.91 -10.17 -19.76
CA LEU A 195 -5.47 -10.96 -18.66
C LEU A 195 -6.00 -10.07 -17.52
N LEU A 196 -5.80 -8.75 -17.61
CA LEU A 196 -6.29 -7.81 -16.60
C LEU A 196 -7.76 -7.46 -16.84
N PRO A 197 -8.55 -7.22 -15.77
CA PRO A 197 -9.90 -6.71 -15.92
C PRO A 197 -9.88 -5.30 -16.53
N ALA A 198 -10.97 -4.94 -17.21
CA ALA A 198 -11.14 -3.65 -17.89
C ALA A 198 -10.78 -2.45 -17.00
N ALA A 199 -11.11 -2.50 -15.71
CA ALA A 199 -10.79 -1.45 -14.74
C ALA A 199 -9.28 -1.18 -14.59
N LEU A 200 -8.43 -2.20 -14.78
CA LEU A 200 -6.97 -2.06 -14.73
C LEU A 200 -6.36 -1.90 -16.12
N ALA A 201 -6.96 -2.53 -17.14
CA ALA A 201 -6.41 -2.57 -18.50
C ALA A 201 -6.68 -1.29 -19.31
N ASN A 202 -7.85 -0.66 -19.14
CA ASN A 202 -8.35 0.36 -20.06
C ASN A 202 -7.82 1.77 -19.75
N GLN A 203 -7.28 2.01 -18.56
CA GLN A 203 -6.77 3.31 -18.15
C GLN A 203 -5.24 3.31 -18.13
N PRO A 204 -4.57 4.22 -18.86
CA PRO A 204 -3.12 4.31 -18.86
C PRO A 204 -2.55 4.47 -17.45
N GLY A 205 -1.57 3.63 -17.11
CA GLY A 205 -0.85 3.70 -15.83
C GLY A 205 -1.55 3.05 -14.64
N VAL A 206 -2.84 2.68 -14.72
CA VAL A 206 -3.56 2.08 -13.57
C VAL A 206 -3.00 0.70 -13.21
N ALA A 207 -2.74 -0.15 -14.20
CA ALA A 207 -2.10 -1.45 -13.97
C ALA A 207 -0.69 -1.31 -13.38
N GLU A 208 0.10 -0.35 -13.88
CA GLU A 208 1.42 -0.06 -13.34
C GLU A 208 1.37 0.44 -11.89
N THR A 209 0.43 1.32 -11.57
CA THR A 209 0.20 1.81 -10.20
C THR A 209 -0.22 0.67 -9.29
N TRP A 210 -1.09 -0.22 -9.76
CA TRP A 210 -1.46 -1.42 -9.01
C TRP A 210 -0.25 -2.29 -8.64
N VAL A 211 0.65 -2.57 -9.59
CA VAL A 211 1.88 -3.35 -9.32
C VAL A 211 2.83 -2.59 -8.40
N ALA A 212 3.06 -1.31 -8.65
CA ALA A 212 3.97 -0.48 -7.87
C ALA A 212 3.53 -0.35 -6.41
N ASP A 213 2.24 -0.09 -6.19
CA ASP A 213 1.65 0.03 -4.86
C ASP A 213 1.77 -1.28 -4.08
N MET A 214 1.50 -2.42 -4.72
CA MET A 214 1.64 -3.74 -4.07
C MET A 214 3.08 -4.01 -3.63
N LEU A 215 4.08 -3.68 -4.47
CA LEU A 215 5.49 -3.87 -4.13
C LEU A 215 5.93 -2.89 -3.02
N GLY A 216 5.61 -1.61 -3.16
CA GLY A 216 5.95 -0.58 -2.17
C GLY A 216 5.35 -0.87 -0.80
N GLU A 217 4.08 -1.29 -0.75
CA GLU A 217 3.42 -1.71 0.47
C GLU A 217 4.09 -2.94 1.10
N ALA A 218 4.39 -3.97 0.31
CA ALA A 218 5.01 -5.20 0.80
C ALA A 218 6.39 -4.92 1.43
N ILE A 219 7.21 -4.08 0.78
CA ILE A 219 8.54 -3.72 1.30
C ILE A 219 8.39 -2.89 2.57
N SER A 220 7.63 -1.78 2.52
CA SER A 220 7.47 -0.88 3.66
C SER A 220 6.92 -1.60 4.90
N SER A 221 5.84 -2.36 4.75
CA SER A 221 5.16 -3.02 5.87
C SER A 221 6.01 -4.08 6.56
N ARG A 222 6.95 -4.71 5.85
CA ARG A 222 7.83 -5.78 6.40
C ARG A 222 9.17 -5.27 6.88
N THR A 223 9.71 -4.28 6.20
CA THR A 223 11.06 -3.77 6.50
C THR A 223 11.01 -2.56 7.43
N GLY A 224 9.88 -1.85 7.50
CA GLY A 224 9.73 -0.59 8.23
C GLY A 224 10.34 0.61 7.50
N VAL A 225 10.76 0.44 6.24
CA VAL A 225 11.39 1.50 5.44
C VAL A 225 10.30 2.39 4.82
N PRO A 226 10.40 3.72 4.92
CA PRO A 226 9.49 4.60 4.20
C PRO A 226 9.73 4.49 2.70
N ILE A 227 8.65 4.48 1.92
CA ILE A 227 8.70 4.41 0.46
C ILE A 227 7.85 5.55 -0.09
N LEU A 228 8.49 6.41 -0.90
CA LEU A 228 7.77 7.47 -1.59
C LEU A 228 6.69 6.87 -2.50
N PRO A 229 5.51 7.50 -2.59
CA PRO A 229 4.45 7.02 -3.46
C PRO A 229 4.88 6.94 -4.92
N TYR A 230 4.31 5.98 -5.65
CA TYR A 230 4.45 5.92 -7.10
C TYR A 230 3.67 7.05 -7.78
N ALA A 231 4.27 7.64 -8.82
CA ALA A 231 3.81 8.91 -9.39
C ALA A 231 3.19 8.81 -10.80
N LYS A 232 3.12 7.63 -11.43
CA LYS A 232 2.60 7.51 -12.81
C LYS A 232 1.07 7.64 -12.82
N GLY A 233 0.54 8.55 -13.66
CA GLY A 233 -0.90 8.69 -13.94
C GLY A 233 -1.64 9.74 -13.10
N TYR A 234 -1.31 9.91 -11.81
CA TYR A 234 -1.99 10.88 -10.93
C TYR A 234 -1.14 12.08 -10.53
N ALA A 235 0.19 12.01 -10.72
CA ALA A 235 1.09 13.11 -10.44
C ALA A 235 1.56 13.77 -11.72
N ILE A 236 0.94 14.90 -12.08
CA ILE A 236 1.45 15.74 -13.16
C ILE A 236 2.68 16.48 -12.62
N GLY A 237 3.85 16.20 -13.18
CA GLY A 237 5.09 16.88 -12.78
C GLY A 237 5.59 16.56 -11.37
N LYS A 238 5.40 15.32 -10.86
CA LYS A 238 5.79 14.88 -9.50
C LYS A 238 5.02 15.56 -8.36
N VAL A 239 3.87 16.15 -8.67
CA VAL A 239 2.96 16.74 -7.70
C VAL A 239 1.83 15.77 -7.39
N MET A 240 1.69 15.35 -6.14
CA MET A 240 0.54 14.59 -5.67
C MET A 240 -0.49 15.54 -5.07
N SER A 241 -1.64 15.66 -5.72
CA SER A 241 -2.78 16.34 -5.12
C SER A 241 -3.41 15.45 -4.04
N MET A 242 -3.58 16.03 -2.86
CA MET A 242 -4.20 15.45 -1.70
C MET A 242 -5.37 16.34 -1.30
N ARG A 243 -6.59 15.79 -1.29
CA ARG A 243 -7.77 16.53 -0.84
C ARG A 243 -8.16 16.09 0.56
N VAL A 244 -8.07 17.01 1.51
CA VAL A 244 -8.55 16.81 2.88
C VAL A 244 -10.08 16.81 2.87
N ALA A 245 -10.70 16.08 3.81
CA ALA A 245 -12.15 15.92 3.90
C ALA A 245 -12.93 17.26 3.96
N ASP A 246 -12.31 18.35 4.42
CA ASP A 246 -12.88 19.70 4.46
C ASP A 246 -12.90 20.41 3.10
N GLY A 247 -12.36 19.79 2.06
CA GLY A 247 -12.29 20.31 0.70
C GLY A 247 -10.99 21.04 0.36
N THR A 248 -10.09 21.23 1.33
CA THR A 248 -8.77 21.81 1.09
C THR A 248 -7.92 20.88 0.22
N VAL A 249 -7.30 21.44 -0.81
CA VAL A 249 -6.39 20.70 -1.71
C VAL A 249 -4.96 21.12 -1.43
N PHE A 250 -4.10 20.14 -1.17
CA PHE A 250 -2.66 20.31 -1.04
C PHE A 250 -1.96 19.63 -2.21
N ASP A 251 -1.08 20.36 -2.86
CA ASP A 251 -0.23 19.85 -3.92
C ASP A 251 1.15 19.54 -3.35
N LEU A 252 1.42 18.26 -3.13
CA LEU A 252 2.65 17.79 -2.50
C LEU A 252 3.70 17.45 -3.55
N LYS A 253 4.91 17.98 -3.40
CA LYS A 253 6.06 17.67 -4.24
C LYS A 253 6.71 16.37 -3.78
N LEU A 254 6.89 15.43 -4.69
CA LEU A 254 7.69 14.24 -4.47
C LEU A 254 9.17 14.56 -4.73
N PRO A 255 10.08 14.34 -3.75
CA PRO A 255 11.50 14.51 -3.97
C PRO A 255 12.05 13.43 -4.92
N GLU A 256 13.26 13.66 -5.45
CA GLU A 256 13.96 12.65 -6.23
C GLU A 256 14.38 11.48 -5.33
N PRO A 257 14.20 10.22 -5.78
CA PRO A 257 14.69 9.07 -5.04
C PRO A 257 16.22 8.96 -5.13
N ASP A 258 16.89 8.81 -3.99
CA ASP A 258 18.28 8.36 -3.92
C ASP A 258 18.41 6.91 -4.40
N TYR A 259 17.39 6.10 -4.13
CA TYR A 259 17.29 4.71 -4.56
C TYR A 259 15.97 4.47 -5.30
N ALA A 260 16.09 3.89 -6.48
CA ALA A 260 14.98 3.62 -7.38
C ALA A 260 14.75 2.11 -7.49
N ILE A 261 13.50 1.69 -7.35
CA ILE A 261 13.03 0.35 -7.64
C ILE A 261 12.27 0.38 -8.98
N ALA A 262 12.66 -0.49 -9.90
CA ALA A 262 11.92 -0.78 -11.12
C ALA A 262 11.29 -2.18 -11.00
N VAL A 263 10.02 -2.32 -11.40
CA VAL A 263 9.31 -3.60 -11.43
C VAL A 263 8.64 -3.83 -12.77
N ASP A 264 8.99 -4.93 -13.43
CA ASP A 264 8.40 -5.32 -14.71
C ASP A 264 7.59 -6.60 -14.52
N LEU A 265 6.27 -6.50 -14.56
CA LEU A 265 5.37 -7.66 -14.54
C LEU A 265 5.34 -8.29 -15.94
N THR A 266 6.09 -9.36 -16.10
CA THR A 266 6.41 -9.94 -17.41
C THR A 266 5.41 -11.01 -17.85
N ARG A 267 4.92 -11.85 -16.92
CA ARG A 267 4.03 -12.96 -17.26
C ARG A 267 3.09 -13.35 -16.13
N PHE A 268 1.87 -13.73 -16.53
CA PHE A 268 0.97 -14.58 -15.78
C PHE A 268 0.82 -15.93 -16.50
N GLY A 269 0.69 -17.01 -15.74
CA GLY A 269 0.52 -18.34 -16.32
C GLY A 269 -0.39 -19.22 -15.47
N ARG A 270 -1.21 -20.03 -16.13
CA ARG A 270 -2.11 -20.99 -15.47
C ARG A 270 -1.73 -22.40 -15.91
N PHE A 271 -1.51 -23.28 -14.95
CA PHE A 271 -1.07 -24.66 -15.20
C PHE A 271 -1.96 -25.62 -14.43
N GLU A 272 -2.47 -26.68 -15.07
CA GLU A 272 -3.17 -27.75 -14.36
C GLU A 272 -2.18 -28.44 -13.41
N HIS A 273 -2.57 -28.54 -12.13
CA HIS A 273 -1.76 -29.15 -11.09
C HIS A 273 -2.26 -30.55 -10.74
N ALA A 274 -3.58 -30.70 -10.56
CA ALA A 274 -4.21 -31.96 -10.24
C ALA A 274 -5.69 -31.96 -10.66
N LYS A 275 -6.23 -33.12 -11.00
CA LYS A 275 -7.64 -33.28 -11.39
C LYS A 275 -8.27 -34.45 -10.65
N VAL A 276 -9.40 -34.18 -9.99
CA VAL A 276 -10.23 -35.16 -9.28
C VAL A 276 -11.70 -35.00 -9.67
N ALA A 277 -12.57 -35.94 -9.31
CA ALA A 277 -13.99 -35.88 -9.66
C ALA A 277 -14.70 -34.59 -9.15
N ALA A 278 -14.27 -34.09 -7.99
CA ALA A 278 -14.80 -32.87 -7.39
C ALA A 278 -14.33 -31.56 -8.06
N GLY A 279 -13.26 -31.60 -8.87
CA GLY A 279 -12.71 -30.39 -9.49
C GLY A 279 -11.27 -30.51 -9.97
N THR A 280 -10.78 -29.45 -10.60
CA THR A 280 -9.40 -29.32 -11.08
C THR A 280 -8.67 -28.24 -10.28
N SER A 281 -7.47 -28.53 -9.80
CA SER A 281 -6.57 -27.55 -9.18
C SER A 281 -5.62 -26.98 -10.23
N TYR A 282 -5.47 -25.66 -10.23
CA TYR A 282 -4.54 -24.95 -11.10
C TYR A 282 -3.50 -24.20 -10.26
N ILE A 283 -2.26 -24.16 -10.74
CA ILE A 283 -1.25 -23.20 -10.29
C ILE A 283 -1.39 -21.94 -11.13
N TYR A 284 -1.64 -20.83 -10.46
CA TYR A 284 -1.57 -19.48 -11.02
C TYR A 284 -0.20 -18.91 -10.69
N ALA A 285 0.59 -18.64 -11.71
CA ALA A 285 1.96 -18.17 -11.58
C ALA A 285 2.09 -16.72 -12.02
N SER A 286 2.97 -15.99 -11.35
CA SER A 286 3.36 -14.62 -11.67
C SER A 286 4.87 -14.53 -11.82
N LYS A 287 5.32 -13.74 -12.79
CA LYS A 287 6.74 -13.52 -13.07
C LYS A 287 7.06 -12.03 -13.16
N VAL A 288 8.06 -11.58 -12.43
CA VAL A 288 8.49 -10.17 -12.39
C VAL A 288 10.00 -10.05 -12.54
N ASN A 289 10.48 -9.01 -13.21
CA ASN A 289 11.86 -8.54 -13.04
C ASN A 289 11.82 -7.38 -12.03
N ILE A 290 12.75 -7.39 -11.06
CA ILE A 290 12.90 -6.31 -10.10
C ILE A 290 14.33 -5.82 -10.16
N LYS A 291 14.47 -4.49 -10.25
CA LYS A 291 15.75 -3.80 -10.16
C LYS A 291 15.76 -2.83 -9.01
N VAL A 292 16.87 -2.75 -8.29
CA VAL A 292 17.12 -1.75 -7.24
C VAL A 292 18.45 -1.08 -7.55
N GLN A 293 18.43 0.23 -7.73
CA GLN A 293 19.60 1.00 -8.14
C GLN A 293 19.70 2.33 -7.39
N GLN A 294 20.92 2.87 -7.30
CA GLN A 294 21.18 4.26 -6.97
C GLN A 294 21.42 5.03 -8.28
N PRO A 295 20.45 5.83 -8.77
CA PRO A 295 20.51 6.42 -10.11
C PRO A 295 21.73 7.33 -10.30
N LEU A 296 22.01 8.22 -9.34
CA LEU A 296 23.11 9.18 -9.43
C LEU A 296 24.50 8.53 -9.49
N ALA A 297 24.66 7.37 -8.84
CA ALA A 297 25.91 6.62 -8.83
C ALA A 297 25.97 5.52 -9.91
N ASN A 298 24.89 5.35 -10.70
CA ASN A 298 24.70 4.25 -11.64
C ASN A 298 25.04 2.87 -11.04
N ARG A 299 24.69 2.66 -9.76
CA ARG A 299 25.02 1.44 -9.02
C ARG A 299 23.80 0.54 -8.89
N MET A 300 23.94 -0.69 -9.37
CA MET A 300 22.91 -1.73 -9.25
C MET A 300 23.12 -2.56 -7.96
N TYR A 301 22.05 -2.79 -7.22
CA TYR A 301 22.03 -3.60 -6.00
C TYR A 301 21.24 -4.91 -6.18
N LEU A 302 20.20 -4.86 -7.01
CA LEU A 302 19.40 -6.00 -7.42
C LEU A 302 19.06 -5.85 -8.90
N ASP A 303 19.24 -6.90 -9.68
CA ASP A 303 18.64 -7.09 -10.99
C ASP A 303 18.36 -8.59 -11.11
N ALA A 304 17.13 -8.96 -10.80
CA ALA A 304 16.75 -10.35 -10.71
C ALA A 304 15.31 -10.57 -11.15
N GLU A 305 15.11 -11.73 -11.75
CA GLU A 305 13.80 -12.21 -12.14
C GLU A 305 13.25 -13.15 -11.08
N PHE A 306 12.02 -12.92 -10.64
CA PHE A 306 11.34 -13.72 -9.63
C PHE A 306 10.06 -14.33 -10.18
N LYS A 307 9.75 -15.56 -9.76
CA LYS A 307 8.47 -16.23 -9.98
C LYS A 307 7.83 -16.66 -8.67
N ASN A 308 6.50 -16.68 -8.66
CA ASN A 308 5.72 -17.31 -7.60
C ASN A 308 4.57 -18.09 -8.26
N GLY A 309 4.01 -19.05 -7.52
CA GLY A 309 2.80 -19.76 -7.90
C GLY A 309 1.91 -19.98 -6.69
N GLU A 310 0.60 -19.81 -6.88
CA GLU A 310 -0.43 -20.08 -5.88
C GLU A 310 -1.44 -21.07 -6.45
N VAL A 311 -1.88 -22.03 -5.62
CA VAL A 311 -2.81 -23.08 -6.04
C VAL A 311 -4.24 -22.65 -5.76
N LYS A 312 -5.10 -22.73 -6.78
CA LYS A 312 -6.55 -22.55 -6.63
C LYS A 312 -7.28 -23.79 -7.16
N THR A 313 -8.18 -24.31 -6.34
CA THR A 313 -9.08 -25.40 -6.70
C THR A 313 -10.33 -24.82 -7.36
N VAL A 314 -10.65 -25.32 -8.55
CA VAL A 314 -11.87 -24.99 -9.29
C VAL A 314 -12.83 -26.19 -9.18
N PRO A 315 -13.95 -26.06 -8.46
CA PRO A 315 -14.96 -27.11 -8.37
C PRO A 315 -15.53 -27.46 -9.76
N SER A 316 -15.89 -28.73 -9.97
CA SER A 316 -16.52 -29.17 -11.23
C SER A 316 -17.87 -28.52 -11.51
N SER A 317 -18.54 -27.99 -10.47
CA SER A 317 -19.78 -27.22 -10.58
C SER A 317 -19.58 -25.78 -11.07
N GLN A 318 -18.35 -25.26 -11.06
CA GLN A 318 -18.06 -23.88 -11.46
C GLN A 318 -17.99 -23.76 -12.98
N ARG A 319 -18.99 -23.09 -13.57
CA ARG A 319 -19.12 -22.94 -15.04
C ARG A 319 -18.24 -21.84 -15.63
N SER A 320 -17.87 -20.85 -14.84
CA SER A 320 -17.00 -19.74 -15.24
C SER A 320 -16.00 -19.46 -14.13
N VAL A 321 -14.73 -19.28 -14.50
CA VAL A 321 -13.64 -19.00 -13.57
C VAL A 321 -13.07 -17.65 -13.92
N ASP A 322 -13.11 -16.72 -12.96
CA ASP A 322 -12.29 -15.52 -13.03
C ASP A 322 -10.88 -15.87 -12.56
N ASP A 323 -9.95 -15.85 -13.49
CA ASP A 323 -8.54 -16.20 -13.27
C ASP A 323 -7.77 -15.02 -12.63
N PHE A 324 -8.25 -13.78 -12.80
CA PHE A 324 -7.53 -12.59 -12.38
C PHE A 324 -7.28 -12.52 -10.86
N PRO A 325 -8.24 -12.81 -9.96
CA PRO A 325 -7.99 -12.82 -8.52
C PRO A 325 -6.82 -13.74 -8.13
N ALA A 326 -6.71 -14.91 -8.76
CA ALA A 326 -5.66 -15.87 -8.46
C ALA A 326 -4.28 -15.42 -8.98
N TYR A 327 -4.24 -14.71 -10.12
CA TYR A 327 -3.01 -14.02 -10.56
C TYR A 327 -2.59 -12.92 -9.59
N GLY A 328 -3.55 -12.13 -9.09
CA GLY A 328 -3.33 -11.11 -8.06
C GLY A 328 -2.78 -11.70 -6.76
N ASP A 329 -3.31 -12.85 -6.33
CA ASP A 329 -2.82 -13.56 -5.14
C ASP A 329 -1.39 -14.08 -5.35
N SER A 330 -1.07 -14.63 -6.53
CA SER A 330 0.29 -15.03 -6.87
C SER A 330 1.29 -13.87 -6.84
N LEU A 331 0.91 -12.72 -7.41
CA LEU A 331 1.77 -11.53 -7.42
C LEU A 331 1.98 -10.95 -6.02
N ARG A 332 0.90 -10.87 -5.22
CA ARG A 332 0.96 -10.41 -3.82
C ARG A 332 1.81 -11.36 -2.96
N GLY A 333 1.68 -12.66 -3.19
CA GLY A 333 2.50 -13.70 -2.56
C GLY A 333 3.98 -13.52 -2.89
N LEU A 334 4.32 -13.25 -4.16
CA LEU A 334 5.69 -12.96 -4.60
C LEU A 334 6.29 -11.78 -3.82
N PHE A 335 5.60 -10.63 -3.83
CA PHE A 335 6.11 -9.43 -3.17
C PHE A 335 6.17 -9.57 -1.65
N THR A 336 5.21 -10.31 -1.06
CA THR A 336 5.24 -10.66 0.36
C THR A 336 6.46 -11.48 0.73
N LYS A 337 6.76 -12.56 -0.01
CA LYS A 337 7.88 -13.46 0.29
C LYS A 337 9.23 -12.76 0.06
N LEU A 338 9.38 -12.04 -1.06
CA LEU A 338 10.58 -11.23 -1.32
C LEU A 338 10.80 -10.18 -0.23
N SER A 339 9.77 -9.44 0.14
CA SER A 339 9.89 -8.41 1.18
C SER A 339 10.16 -9.01 2.56
N GLY A 340 9.68 -10.23 2.84
CA GLY A 340 10.04 -10.98 4.06
C GLY A 340 11.52 -11.37 4.09
N VAL A 341 12.04 -11.83 2.95
CA VAL A 341 13.48 -12.08 2.77
C VAL A 341 14.28 -10.80 2.98
N LEU A 342 13.89 -9.68 2.36
CA LEU A 342 14.52 -8.35 2.52
C LEU A 342 14.40 -7.80 3.95
N ALA A 343 13.41 -8.21 4.73
CA ALA A 343 13.30 -7.85 6.14
C ALA A 343 14.25 -8.64 7.06
N GLY A 344 14.97 -9.64 6.52
CA GLY A 344 15.89 -10.48 7.31
C GLY A 344 15.40 -11.92 7.48
N GLY A 345 14.19 -12.24 7.04
CA GLY A 345 13.66 -13.61 7.10
C GLY A 345 14.43 -14.57 6.18
N THR A 346 14.41 -15.85 6.56
CA THR A 346 14.86 -16.95 5.70
C THR A 346 13.63 -17.61 5.09
N ASP A 347 13.51 -17.60 3.77
CA ASP A 347 12.42 -18.26 3.05
C ASP A 347 13.01 -19.23 2.02
N PRO A 348 12.78 -20.55 2.12
CA PRO A 348 13.19 -21.52 1.11
C PRO A 348 12.71 -21.16 -0.30
N TRP A 349 11.58 -20.45 -0.40
CA TRP A 349 11.02 -19.94 -1.65
C TRP A 349 12.04 -19.22 -2.52
N LEU A 350 12.99 -18.47 -1.94
CA LEU A 350 13.96 -17.69 -2.72
C LEU A 350 14.76 -18.55 -3.70
N LYS A 351 15.10 -19.79 -3.32
CA LYS A 351 15.88 -20.71 -4.16
C LYS A 351 15.12 -21.16 -5.39
N ASP A 352 13.81 -21.35 -5.25
CA ASP A 352 12.94 -21.77 -6.35
C ASP A 352 12.40 -20.59 -7.15
N ALA A 353 12.32 -19.42 -6.52
CA ALA A 353 11.76 -18.19 -7.08
C ALA A 353 12.66 -17.55 -8.13
N THR A 354 13.97 -17.76 -8.08
CA THR A 354 14.90 -17.14 -9.03
C THR A 354 16.11 -18.02 -9.33
N ALA A 355 16.53 -18.00 -10.59
CA ALA A 355 17.80 -18.58 -11.03
C ALA A 355 18.87 -17.50 -11.27
N SER A 356 18.62 -16.26 -10.84
CA SER A 356 19.52 -15.12 -11.10
C SER A 356 20.85 -15.32 -10.37
N PRO A 357 22.00 -15.21 -11.06
CA PRO A 357 23.30 -15.41 -10.44
C PRO A 357 23.56 -14.48 -9.25
N GLY A 358 24.12 -15.03 -8.17
CA GLY A 358 24.53 -14.24 -7.01
C GLY A 358 23.38 -13.60 -6.22
N ILE A 359 22.16 -14.14 -6.32
CA ILE A 359 20.98 -13.59 -5.65
C ILE A 359 21.20 -13.31 -4.15
N ASP A 360 21.87 -14.20 -3.41
CA ASP A 360 22.11 -14.02 -1.98
C ASP A 360 22.89 -12.73 -1.69
N LYS A 361 23.91 -12.42 -2.51
CA LYS A 361 24.71 -11.18 -2.40
C LYS A 361 23.86 -9.96 -2.75
N GLN A 362 23.03 -10.06 -3.79
CA GLN A 362 22.12 -8.97 -4.19
C GLN A 362 21.08 -8.66 -3.10
N ILE A 363 20.54 -9.70 -2.44
CA ILE A 363 19.63 -9.55 -1.30
C ILE A 363 20.33 -8.86 -0.13
N ILE A 364 21.56 -9.26 0.21
CA ILE A 364 22.34 -8.60 1.28
C ILE A 364 22.58 -7.13 0.94
N ALA A 365 23.03 -6.83 -0.28
CA ALA A 365 23.28 -5.46 -0.72
C ALA A 365 21.99 -4.61 -0.71
N THR A 366 20.86 -5.19 -1.10
CA THR A 366 19.56 -4.52 -1.05
C THR A 366 19.11 -4.27 0.38
N LYS A 367 19.35 -5.20 1.31
CA LYS A 367 19.07 -4.99 2.75
C LYS A 367 19.82 -3.78 3.30
N GLU A 368 21.10 -3.62 2.95
CA GLU A 368 21.91 -2.47 3.37
C GLU A 368 21.33 -1.15 2.84
N VAL A 369 20.91 -1.12 1.57
CA VAL A 369 20.21 0.04 0.98
C VAL A 369 18.96 0.37 1.78
N LEU A 370 18.09 -0.62 2.02
CA LEU A 370 16.85 -0.46 2.77
C LEU A 370 17.09 0.07 4.19
N GLN A 371 18.08 -0.48 4.89
CA GLN A 371 18.43 0.02 6.24
C GLN A 371 18.93 1.46 6.21
N SER A 372 19.63 1.88 5.14
CA SER A 372 20.10 3.27 5.01
C SER A 372 18.98 4.29 4.74
N CYS A 373 17.77 3.81 4.42
CA CYS A 373 16.57 4.64 4.20
C CYS A 373 15.64 4.73 5.43
N LYS A 374 15.93 4.01 6.52
CA LYS A 374 15.22 4.17 7.80
C LYS A 374 15.69 5.43 8.51
#